data_AF-A0A812VYV7-F1
#
_entry.id   AF-A0A812VYV7-F1
#
_cell.length_a   1.000
_cell.length_b   1.000
_cell.length_c   1.000
_cell.angle_alpha   90.00
_cell.angle_beta   90.00
_cell.angle_gamma   90.00
#
_symmetry.space_group_name_H-M   'P 1'
#
loop_
_entity.id
_entity.type
_entity.pdbx_description
1 polymer ?
#
loop_
_entity_poly.entity_id
_entity_poly.type
_entity_poly.pdbx_seq_one_letter_code
_entity_poly.pdbx_strand_id
1 'polypeptide(L)'
;MGSGAVLEVRGDLVVIQCRGEVLECSTEDIQVLSQKTISGILLTNAVTMESSDVARVFANFSRINHSCRPNARALQEESMRGVFTTVPVAEGEEICVSYFEEAGCLPAERLLLTAQLLDVGPATLHAAFVRQQLYSKWGFWCQCARCEPLADAADGALEQLS
;
A
#
# COMPACT_ATOMS: atom_id res chain seq x y z
N MET A 1 -24.08 4.40 -4.54
CA MET A 1 -22.70 4.00 -4.19
C MET A 1 -21.77 4.87 -5.01
N GLY A 2 -20.81 5.57 -4.40
CA GLY A 2 -19.88 6.41 -5.15
C GLY A 2 -18.74 5.56 -5.70
N SER A 3 -18.54 5.58 -7.02
CA SER A 3 -17.36 5.02 -7.69
C SER A 3 -16.50 6.17 -8.23
N GLY A 4 -15.19 5.97 -8.15
CA GLY A 4 -14.18 6.85 -8.73
C GLY A 4 -13.13 6.00 -9.44
N ALA A 5 -12.66 6.46 -10.60
CA ALA A 5 -11.68 5.77 -11.40
C ALA A 5 -10.61 6.74 -11.93
N VAL A 6 -9.35 6.29 -11.94
CA VAL A 6 -8.30 6.99 -12.69
C VAL A 6 -8.43 6.57 -14.15
N LEU A 7 -8.54 7.54 -15.04
CA LEU A 7 -8.63 7.34 -16.48
C LEU A 7 -7.27 7.43 -17.16
N GLU A 8 -6.42 8.34 -16.69
CA GLU A 8 -5.12 8.62 -17.33
C GLU A 8 -4.15 9.27 -16.33
N VAL A 9 -2.85 9.02 -16.49
CA VAL A 9 -1.77 9.67 -15.74
C VAL A 9 -0.78 10.28 -16.74
N ARG A 10 -0.54 11.60 -16.67
CA ARG A 10 0.35 12.37 -17.55
C ARG A 10 1.36 13.16 -16.71
N GLY A 11 2.48 12.52 -16.35
CA GLY A 11 3.46 13.13 -15.44
C GLY A 11 2.80 13.43 -14.10
N ASP A 12 2.75 14.71 -13.71
CA ASP A 12 2.14 15.16 -12.47
C ASP A 12 0.63 15.40 -12.57
N LEU A 13 -0.01 15.12 -13.71
CA LEU A 13 -1.46 15.25 -13.88
C LEU A 13 -2.14 13.88 -13.82
N VAL A 14 -3.23 13.78 -13.06
CA VAL A 14 -4.11 12.60 -12.97
C VAL A 14 -5.51 13.00 -13.45
N VAL A 15 -6.02 12.28 -14.46
CA VAL A 15 -7.38 12.44 -14.98
C VAL A 15 -8.28 11.40 -14.33
N ILE A 16 -9.38 11.86 -13.75
CA ILE A 16 -10.21 11.09 -12.82
C ILE A 16 -11.67 11.16 -13.25
N GLN A 17 -12.37 10.02 -13.30
CA GLN A 17 -13.83 10.00 -13.34
C GLN A 17 -14.39 9.76 -11.94
N CYS A 18 -15.25 10.65 -11.44
CA CYS A 18 -15.94 10.48 -10.17
C CYS A 18 -17.40 10.91 -10.31
N ARG A 19 -18.35 10.04 -9.94
CA ARG A 19 -19.80 10.34 -9.99
C ARG A 19 -20.31 10.85 -11.37
N GLY A 20 -19.67 10.45 -12.46
CA GLY A 20 -20.03 10.86 -13.83
C GLY A 20 -19.34 12.12 -14.32
N GLU A 21 -18.56 12.79 -13.47
CA GLU A 21 -17.75 13.95 -13.83
C GLU A 21 -16.30 13.54 -14.10
N VAL A 22 -15.64 14.23 -15.03
CA VAL A 22 -14.20 14.09 -15.30
C VAL A 22 -13.48 15.27 -14.67
N LEU A 23 -12.46 14.97 -13.87
CA LEU A 23 -11.67 15.92 -13.10
C LEU A 23 -10.19 15.74 -13.48
N GLU A 24 -9.49 16.85 -13.70
CA GLU A 24 -8.04 16.88 -13.81
C GLU A 24 -7.46 17.36 -12.50
N CYS A 25 -6.48 16.64 -11.96
CA CYS A 25 -5.89 16.97 -10.67
C CYS A 25 -4.37 16.78 -10.70
N SER A 26 -3.63 17.58 -9.95
CA SER A 26 -2.18 17.42 -9.83
C SER A 26 -1.83 16.33 -8.81
N THR A 27 -0.71 15.63 -9.00
CA THR A 27 -0.07 14.78 -7.98
C THR A 27 0.52 15.63 -6.86
N GLU A 28 0.83 16.90 -7.11
CA GLU A 28 1.21 17.86 -6.07
C GLU A 28 0.03 18.21 -5.14
N ASP A 29 -1.22 17.99 -5.59
CA ASP A 29 -2.42 18.12 -4.76
C ASP A 29 -2.53 16.97 -3.72
N ILE A 30 -1.55 16.07 -3.64
CA ILE A 30 -1.31 15.18 -2.49
C ILE A 30 -0.65 16.00 -1.35
N GLN A 31 -1.10 17.24 -1.13
CA GLN A 31 -0.60 17.99 0.02
C GLN A 31 -1.09 17.32 1.29
N VAL A 32 -0.11 16.97 2.14
CA VAL A 32 -0.19 16.67 3.58
C VAL A 32 -1.62 16.39 4.04
N LEU A 33 -1.87 15.10 4.38
CA LEU A 33 -2.98 14.41 5.10
C LEU A 33 -4.12 15.23 5.77
N SER A 34 -3.97 16.53 5.96
CA SER A 34 -4.93 17.55 6.41
C SER A 34 -6.05 17.90 5.43
N GLN A 35 -5.87 17.83 4.10
CA GLN A 35 -6.94 18.07 3.12
C GLN A 35 -7.16 16.85 2.22
N LYS A 36 -8.38 16.31 2.24
CA LYS A 36 -8.74 15.15 1.41
C LYS A 36 -9.06 15.62 -0.01
N THR A 37 -8.09 15.51 -0.91
CA THR A 37 -8.29 15.72 -2.35
C THR A 37 -8.78 14.44 -3.03
N ILE A 38 -9.44 14.58 -4.19
CA ILE A 38 -9.89 13.41 -4.97
C ILE A 38 -8.68 12.60 -5.46
N SER A 39 -7.60 13.28 -5.88
CA SER A 39 -6.30 12.63 -6.15
C SER A 39 -5.79 11.82 -4.98
N GLY A 40 -5.73 12.42 -3.78
CA GLY A 40 -5.24 11.75 -2.58
C GLY A 40 -6.08 10.51 -2.24
N ILE A 41 -7.40 10.61 -2.39
CA ILE A 41 -8.30 9.45 -2.22
C ILE A 41 -7.93 8.34 -3.21
N LEU A 42 -7.78 8.64 -4.49
CA LEU A 42 -7.47 7.61 -5.48
C LEU A 42 -6.07 7.02 -5.29
N LEU A 43 -5.06 7.84 -5.04
CA LEU A 43 -3.67 7.36 -4.95
C LEU A 43 -3.44 6.45 -3.75
N THR A 44 -4.25 6.61 -2.69
CA THR A 44 -4.15 5.79 -1.47
C THR A 44 -5.15 4.64 -1.41
N ASN A 45 -6.29 4.73 -2.12
CA ASN A 45 -7.39 3.75 -2.02
C ASN A 45 -7.76 3.04 -3.32
N ALA A 46 -7.35 3.56 -4.47
CA ALA A 46 -7.67 2.94 -5.75
C ALA A 46 -6.79 1.71 -5.97
N VAL A 47 -7.38 0.69 -6.59
CA VAL A 47 -6.68 -0.53 -6.98
C VAL A 47 -6.86 -0.79 -8.46
N THR A 48 -5.73 -1.06 -9.11
CA THR A 48 -5.64 -1.37 -10.54
C THR A 48 -6.38 -2.67 -10.84
N MET A 49 -7.07 -2.73 -11.97
CA MET A 49 -7.69 -3.98 -12.41
C MET A 49 -6.77 -4.76 -13.34
N GLU A 50 -6.60 -6.06 -13.08
CA GLU A 50 -5.66 -6.93 -13.81
C GLU A 50 -5.86 -6.90 -15.34
N SER A 51 -7.07 -6.59 -15.81
CA SER A 51 -7.44 -6.56 -17.23
C SER A 51 -7.63 -5.15 -17.81
N SER A 52 -7.28 -4.07 -17.10
CA SER A 52 -7.47 -2.71 -17.62
C SER A 52 -6.56 -1.68 -16.97
N ASP A 53 -6.19 -0.63 -17.70
CA ASP A 53 -5.49 0.55 -17.16
C ASP A 53 -6.35 1.41 -16.21
N VAL A 54 -7.55 0.93 -15.85
CA VAL A 54 -8.48 1.60 -14.94
C VAL A 54 -8.20 1.16 -13.50
N ALA A 55 -8.00 2.13 -12.61
CA ALA A 55 -8.00 1.90 -11.17
C ALA A 55 -9.39 2.21 -10.58
N ARG A 56 -9.81 1.51 -9.52
CA ARG A 56 -11.12 1.73 -8.87
C ARG A 56 -11.03 1.83 -7.36
N VAL A 57 -11.88 2.66 -6.77
CA VAL A 57 -12.06 2.74 -5.30
C VAL A 57 -13.27 1.93 -4.85
N PHE A 58 -13.03 1.08 -3.84
CA PHE A 58 -14.04 0.23 -3.22
C PHE A 58 -14.24 0.66 -1.76
N ALA A 59 -15.26 1.48 -1.49
CA ALA A 59 -15.43 2.15 -0.19
C ALA A 59 -15.37 1.23 1.04
N ASN A 60 -15.89 0.00 0.96
CA ASN A 60 -15.82 -0.96 2.07
C ASN A 60 -14.43 -1.59 2.21
N PHE A 61 -13.76 -1.89 1.10
CA PHE A 61 -12.40 -2.43 1.09
C PHE A 61 -11.39 -1.40 1.59
N SER A 62 -11.56 -0.13 1.23
CA SER A 62 -10.70 0.99 1.62
C SER A 62 -10.65 1.27 3.12
N ARG A 63 -11.43 0.56 3.94
CA ARG A 63 -11.38 0.64 5.41
C ARG A 63 -10.49 -0.43 6.04
N ILE A 64 -10.00 -1.40 5.26
CA ILE A 64 -9.23 -2.54 5.76
C ILE A 64 -7.78 -2.11 5.86
N ASN A 65 -7.20 -2.26 7.05
CA ASN A 65 -5.83 -1.84 7.31
C ASN A 65 -4.79 -2.83 6.77
N HIS A 66 -3.55 -2.33 6.71
CA HIS A 66 -2.39 -3.12 6.32
C HIS A 66 -1.88 -3.98 7.49
N SER A 67 -1.49 -5.22 7.18
CA SER A 67 -0.54 -5.98 7.99
C SER A 67 0.41 -6.72 7.07
N CYS A 68 1.68 -6.80 7.44
CA CYS A 68 2.64 -7.63 6.72
C CYS A 68 2.56 -9.12 7.08
N ARG A 69 1.75 -9.46 8.11
CA ARG A 69 1.27 -10.81 8.38
C ARG A 69 -0.27 -10.79 8.37
N PRO A 70 -0.88 -10.54 7.20
CA PRO A 70 -2.32 -10.33 7.12
C PRO A 70 -3.10 -11.63 7.33
N ASN A 71 -4.23 -11.53 8.03
CA ASN A 71 -5.16 -12.65 8.26
C ASN A 71 -6.20 -12.79 7.14
N ALA A 72 -6.23 -11.88 6.17
CA ALA A 72 -7.07 -11.96 4.99
C ALA A 72 -6.31 -11.71 3.68
N ARG A 73 -6.96 -12.04 2.57
CA ARG A 73 -6.52 -11.72 1.20
C ARG A 73 -7.66 -11.07 0.43
N ALA A 74 -7.28 -10.19 -0.49
CA ALA A 74 -8.20 -9.60 -1.44
C ALA A 74 -8.24 -10.47 -2.70
N LEU A 75 -9.43 -10.74 -3.23
CA LEU A 75 -9.63 -11.29 -4.55
C LEU A 75 -10.38 -10.28 -5.39
N GLN A 76 -10.11 -10.32 -6.68
CA GLN A 76 -10.73 -9.44 -7.64
C GLN A 76 -11.42 -10.25 -8.71
N GLU A 77 -12.69 -9.94 -8.94
CA GLU A 77 -13.50 -10.57 -9.98
C GLU A 77 -14.33 -9.48 -10.65
N GLU A 78 -14.04 -9.21 -11.92
CA GLU A 78 -14.69 -8.20 -12.75
C GLU A 78 -14.85 -6.83 -12.07
N SER A 79 -16.05 -6.56 -11.52
CA SER A 79 -16.43 -5.29 -10.90
C SER A 79 -16.46 -5.36 -9.38
N MET A 80 -16.12 -6.50 -8.79
CA MET A 80 -16.18 -6.76 -7.35
C MET A 80 -14.80 -6.99 -6.76
N ARG A 81 -14.69 -6.64 -5.47
CA ARG A 81 -13.53 -6.93 -4.65
C ARG A 81 -13.95 -7.70 -3.42
N GLY A 82 -13.59 -8.97 -3.37
CA GLY A 82 -13.83 -9.87 -2.25
C GLY A 82 -12.68 -9.81 -1.25
N VAL A 83 -12.99 -10.08 0.02
CA VAL A 83 -11.99 -10.29 1.08
C VAL A 83 -12.36 -11.55 1.82
N PHE A 84 -11.40 -12.46 1.96
CA PHE A 84 -11.57 -13.74 2.63
C PHE A 84 -10.41 -13.94 3.58
N THR A 85 -10.73 -14.50 4.74
CA THR A 85 -9.75 -14.83 5.76
C THR A 85 -8.93 -16.03 5.33
N THR A 86 -7.62 -15.97 5.50
CA THR A 86 -6.68 -17.07 5.24
C THR A 86 -6.34 -17.88 6.48
N VAL A 87 -6.81 -17.44 7.64
CA VAL A 87 -6.68 -18.08 8.95
C VAL A 87 -8.00 -17.87 9.72
N PRO A 88 -8.29 -18.66 10.78
CA PRO A 88 -9.39 -18.35 11.68
C PRO A 88 -9.21 -16.95 12.29
N VAL A 89 -10.29 -16.17 12.36
CA VAL A 89 -10.32 -14.81 12.93
C VAL A 89 -11.37 -14.79 14.03
N ALA A 90 -10.98 -14.36 15.23
CA ALA A 90 -11.89 -14.30 16.37
C ALA A 90 -12.85 -13.10 16.27
N GLU A 91 -13.98 -13.16 16.98
CA GLU A 91 -14.87 -12.00 17.10
C GLU A 91 -14.12 -10.82 17.72
N GLY A 92 -14.21 -9.64 17.08
CA GLY A 92 -13.50 -8.43 17.50
C GLY A 92 -12.04 -8.33 17.05
N GLU A 93 -11.47 -9.38 16.45
CA GLU A 93 -10.16 -9.31 15.82
C GLU A 93 -10.22 -8.48 14.53
N GLU A 94 -9.24 -7.61 14.33
CA GLU A 94 -9.15 -6.78 13.12
C GLU A 94 -8.84 -7.63 11.88
N ILE A 95 -9.56 -7.37 10.79
CA ILE A 95 -9.25 -7.95 9.49
C ILE A 95 -8.22 -7.06 8.79
N CYS A 96 -7.09 -7.64 8.41
CA CYS A 96 -6.00 -6.94 7.73
C CYS A 96 -5.61 -7.64 6.43
N VAL A 97 -5.21 -6.86 5.43
CA VAL A 97 -4.67 -7.32 4.13
C VAL A 97 -3.25 -6.79 3.91
N SER A 98 -2.51 -7.33 2.94
CA SER A 98 -1.31 -6.64 2.45
C SER A 98 -1.72 -5.59 1.41
N TYR A 99 -1.08 -4.43 1.43
CA TYR A 99 -1.35 -3.34 0.47
C TYR A 99 -0.55 -3.49 -0.82
N PHE A 100 0.48 -4.32 -0.83
CA PHE A 100 1.32 -4.58 -1.99
C PHE A 100 1.89 -6.00 -1.94
N GLU A 101 2.39 -6.47 -3.07
CA GLU A 101 3.09 -7.74 -3.18
C GLU A 101 4.59 -7.54 -2.98
N GLU A 102 5.12 -8.10 -1.89
CA GLU A 102 6.53 -7.94 -1.50
C GLU A 102 7.50 -8.52 -2.54
N ALA A 103 7.08 -9.60 -3.23
CA ALA A 103 7.88 -10.25 -4.27
C ALA A 103 8.25 -9.31 -5.43
N GLY A 104 7.43 -8.30 -5.71
CA GLY A 104 7.69 -7.30 -6.74
C GLY A 104 8.61 -6.16 -6.29
N CYS A 105 8.72 -5.90 -4.98
CA CYS A 105 9.43 -4.74 -4.46
C CYS A 105 10.93 -5.00 -4.24
N LEU A 106 11.32 -6.19 -3.81
CA LEU A 106 12.71 -6.55 -3.50
C LEU A 106 13.03 -7.99 -3.88
N PRO A 107 13.77 -8.22 -4.98
CA PRO A 107 14.28 -9.55 -5.30
C PRO A 107 15.11 -10.10 -4.13
N ALA A 108 14.82 -11.34 -3.69
CA ALA A 108 15.44 -11.94 -2.52
C ALA A 108 16.98 -11.92 -2.57
N GLU A 109 17.56 -12.11 -3.76
CA GLU A 109 19.02 -12.06 -3.97
C GLU A 109 19.61 -10.68 -3.67
N ARG A 110 18.94 -9.61 -4.12
CA ARG A 110 19.40 -8.24 -3.84
C ARG A 110 19.29 -7.91 -2.36
N LEU A 111 18.19 -8.33 -1.73
CA LEU A 111 18.00 -8.16 -0.29
C LEU A 111 19.13 -8.83 0.50
N LEU A 112 19.48 -10.08 0.18
CA LEU A 112 20.53 -10.81 0.88
C LEU A 112 21.91 -10.15 0.69
N LEU A 113 22.24 -9.72 -0.54
CA LEU A 113 23.50 -9.06 -0.82
C LEU A 113 23.61 -7.71 -0.09
N THR A 114 22.56 -6.88 -0.13
CA THR A 114 22.55 -5.60 0.57
C THR A 114 22.62 -5.79 2.08
N ALA A 115 21.92 -6.79 2.63
CA ALA A 115 21.98 -7.12 4.05
C ALA A 115 23.41 -7.47 4.49
N GLN A 116 24.14 -8.24 3.68
CA GLN A 116 25.54 -8.56 3.93
C GLN A 116 26.45 -7.33 3.86
N LEU A 117 26.26 -6.46 2.86
CA LEU A 117 27.08 -5.25 2.69
C LEU A 117 26.92 -4.24 3.83
N LEU A 118 25.71 -4.16 4.39
CA LEU A 118 25.38 -3.25 5.50
C LEU A 118 25.58 -3.89 6.87
N ASP A 119 26.01 -5.16 6.94
CA ASP A 119 26.10 -5.93 8.19
C ASP A 119 24.80 -5.90 9.02
N VAL A 120 23.66 -6.03 8.34
CA VAL A 120 22.32 -6.07 8.96
C VAL A 120 21.62 -7.39 8.66
N GLY A 121 20.75 -7.83 9.58
CA GLY A 121 19.94 -9.03 9.35
C GLY A 121 18.99 -8.88 8.14
N PRO A 122 18.85 -9.89 7.27
CA PRO A 122 17.94 -9.81 6.11
C PRO A 122 16.49 -9.47 6.48
N ALA A 123 16.01 -9.97 7.62
CA ALA A 123 14.67 -9.65 8.12
C ALA A 123 14.54 -8.18 8.52
N THR A 124 15.56 -7.60 9.14
CA THR A 124 15.63 -6.18 9.50
C THR A 124 15.62 -5.30 8.26
N LEU A 125 16.49 -5.60 7.29
CA LEU A 125 16.54 -4.84 6.04
C LEU A 125 15.23 -4.94 5.26
N HIS A 126 14.60 -6.12 5.24
CA HIS A 126 13.31 -6.29 4.61
C HIS A 126 12.21 -5.49 5.31
N ALA A 127 12.18 -5.50 6.64
CA ALA A 127 11.26 -4.68 7.42
C ALA A 127 11.48 -3.18 7.16
N ALA A 128 12.73 -2.74 7.07
CA ALA A 128 13.12 -1.36 6.74
C ALA A 128 12.53 -0.92 5.40
N PHE A 129 12.74 -1.70 4.35
CA PHE A 129 12.19 -1.36 3.04
C PHE A 129 10.66 -1.39 3.00
N VAL A 130 10.03 -2.40 3.58
CA VAL A 130 8.56 -2.49 3.65
C VAL A 130 7.99 -1.27 4.38
N ARG A 131 8.57 -0.91 5.52
CA ARG A 131 8.19 0.28 6.30
C ARG A 131 8.37 1.56 5.48
N GLN A 132 9.50 1.72 4.79
CA GLN A 132 9.76 2.88 3.92
C GLN A 132 8.74 2.97 2.78
N GLN A 133 8.41 1.86 2.12
CA GLN A 133 7.40 1.83 1.05
C GLN A 133 6.01 2.24 1.57
N LEU A 134 5.62 1.74 2.73
CA LEU A 134 4.36 2.10 3.37
C LEU A 134 4.31 3.58 3.74
N TYR A 135 5.39 4.11 4.30
CA TYR A 135 5.50 5.54 4.62
C TYR A 135 5.44 6.39 3.35
N SER A 136 6.21 6.06 2.32
CA SER A 136 6.26 6.84 1.07
C SER A 136 4.90 6.93 0.38
N LYS A 137 4.10 5.85 0.37
CA LYS A 137 2.82 5.82 -0.35
C LYS A 137 1.58 6.08 0.51
N TRP A 138 1.56 5.64 1.76
CA TRP A 138 0.40 5.75 2.65
C TRP A 138 0.65 6.60 3.91
N GLY A 139 1.86 7.09 4.13
CA GLY A 139 2.15 8.05 5.20
C GLY A 139 2.14 7.47 6.61
N PHE A 140 2.33 6.15 6.78
CA PHE A 140 2.40 5.52 8.10
C PHE A 140 3.54 4.50 8.21
N TRP A 141 4.01 4.28 9.44
CA TRP A 141 4.99 3.25 9.78
C TRP A 141 4.29 1.99 10.27
N CYS A 142 4.55 0.84 9.62
CA CYS A 142 3.92 -0.42 10.02
C CYS A 142 4.41 -0.90 11.38
N GLN A 143 3.45 -1.23 12.26
CA GLN A 143 3.66 -1.79 13.59
C GLN A 143 2.97 -3.16 13.74
N CYS A 144 2.77 -3.90 12.64
CA CYS A 144 2.25 -5.26 12.75
C CYS A 144 3.23 -6.16 13.51
N ALA A 145 2.77 -7.33 13.97
CA ALA A 145 3.58 -8.30 14.73
C ALA A 145 4.88 -8.75 14.02
N ARG A 146 5.02 -8.54 12.70
CA ARG A 146 6.26 -8.76 11.96
C ARG A 146 7.24 -7.58 12.07
N CYS A 147 6.73 -6.35 11.99
CA CYS A 147 7.54 -5.14 11.87
C CYS A 147 7.87 -4.51 13.22
N GLU A 148 6.97 -4.59 14.19
CA GLU A 148 7.14 -3.98 15.52
C GLU A 148 8.44 -4.44 16.22
N PRO A 149 8.79 -5.75 16.28
CA PRO A 149 10.01 -6.17 16.96
C PRO A 149 11.32 -5.73 16.29
N LEU A 150 11.23 -5.25 15.05
CA LEU A 150 12.38 -4.87 14.22
C LEU A 150 12.44 -3.35 13.99
N ALA A 151 11.50 -2.56 14.53
CA ALA A 151 11.30 -1.17 14.17
C ALA A 151 12.58 -0.32 14.32
N ASP A 152 13.19 -0.32 15.51
CA ASP A 152 14.38 0.50 15.78
C ASP A 152 15.58 0.10 14.90
N ALA A 153 15.80 -1.21 14.73
CA ALA A 153 16.87 -1.72 13.90
C ALA A 153 16.63 -1.45 12.40
N ALA A 154 15.37 -1.47 11.98
CA ALA A 154 14.95 -1.18 10.61
C ALA A 154 15.15 0.31 10.28
N ASP A 155 14.78 1.20 11.20
CA ASP A 155 14.96 2.64 11.02
C ASP A 155 16.46 2.99 10.97
N GLY A 156 17.28 2.40 11.86
CA GLY A 156 18.74 2.55 11.81
C GLY A 156 19.40 1.98 10.54
N ALA A 157 18.82 0.95 9.92
CA ALA A 157 19.31 0.42 8.64
C ALA A 157 19.04 1.38 7.47
N LEU A 158 17.96 2.16 7.50
CA LEU A 158 17.65 3.17 6.48
C LEU A 158 18.61 4.36 6.55
N GLU A 159 19.02 4.77 7.74
CA GLU A 159 19.98 5.87 7.94
C GLU A 159 21.36 5.57 7.34
N GLN A 160 21.73 4.29 7.21
CA GLN A 160 22.99 3.89 6.55
C GLN A 160 22.90 3.96 5.01
N LEU A 161 21.69 4.06 4.46
CA LEU A 161 21.42 4.11 3.02
C LEU A 161 21.21 5.54 2.50
N SER A 162 21.10 6.53 3.39
CA SER A 162 20.93 7.96 3.08
C SER A 162 22.27 8.70 2.97
#